data_AF-A0A2W5K8D4-F1
#
_entry.id   AF-A0A2W5K8D4-F1
#
_cell.length_a   1.000
_cell.length_b   1.000
_cell.length_c   1.000
_cell.angle_alpha   90.00
_cell.angle_beta   90.00
_cell.angle_gamma   90.00
#
_symmetry.space_group_name_H-M   'P 1'
#
loop_
_entity.id
_entity.type
_entity.pdbx_description
1 polymer ?
#
loop_
_entity_poly.entity_id
_entity_poly.type
_entity_poly.pdbx_seq_one_letter_code
_entity_poly.pdbx_strand_id
1 'polypeptide(L)'
;MCSDDQIVFDEARQLIRDGDFAGALIPLEALIAVHPRSAALRWHRSRCLRALERDAEAIADLDTVIALRPDYVPALVARAELAEADEAGEEAIGLLRRALAIDADDADVGFRLSLLLADHGAHDEAIALLTRAIASDPSRHEAWRLRADLRHRLAASPADDADVVSDPLGMRYDRAQLEAALADYQAAVAIADDLRVDLRIADIAQRLGRYEEAVVHGDAVLARLAADDPVRSHVQELRDRAAAGPDGEREHYARMIEAALGDATGADRDLHEDMANAALRSAADHIRRGADVSSALETFVPESAEDASAAYIAHQIHNLAHEPPPGLEPAVASEFPGYQQRHLAAVRRTIEPLGYVHLTDAEARNLGQTLGQRVVIGLYVHPQYGTAAAYAMRPKWPGLLGFLALFLSGKWRAQRMLECVSRFADGTFLSTREAGADVFEYDAAESFHLEKLADGSGPRAVAERHAVRVRERLADLPGSAVDVPTTLDGIEGQWIESNQLKAEYRRSIDYVTDAELRGLLGRHYDRYAEKVRARLALMTAE
;
A
#
# COMPACT_ATOMS: atom_id res chain seq x y z
N MET A 1 -21.85 -23.35 67.54
CA MET A 1 -22.50 -24.55 66.97
C MET A 1 -22.37 -25.68 67.98
N CYS A 2 -23.44 -26.43 68.19
CA CYS A 2 -23.42 -27.66 69.00
C CYS A 2 -22.73 -28.80 68.23
N SER A 3 -22.41 -29.92 68.90
CA SER A 3 -21.86 -31.12 68.26
C SER A 3 -22.71 -31.63 67.10
N ASP A 4 -24.05 -31.57 67.25
CA ASP A 4 -24.98 -32.03 66.22
C ASP A 4 -24.98 -31.09 65.00
N ASP A 5 -24.89 -29.77 65.22
CA ASP A 5 -24.79 -28.78 64.13
C ASP A 5 -23.53 -28.96 63.28
N GLN A 6 -22.42 -29.39 63.90
CA GLN A 6 -21.16 -29.61 63.22
C GLN A 6 -21.25 -30.82 62.26
N ILE A 7 -21.91 -31.90 62.69
CA ILE A 7 -22.15 -33.09 61.84
C ILE A 7 -22.97 -32.70 60.60
N VAL A 8 -24.05 -31.95 60.81
CA VAL A 8 -24.91 -31.47 59.70
C VAL A 8 -24.15 -30.54 58.75
N PHE A 9 -23.24 -29.72 59.28
CA PHE A 9 -22.41 -28.85 58.44
C PHE A 9 -21.36 -29.63 57.64
N ASP A 10 -20.77 -30.67 58.21
CA ASP A 10 -19.83 -31.54 57.51
C ASP A 10 -20.53 -32.37 56.43
N GLU A 11 -21.78 -32.80 56.65
CA GLU A 11 -22.65 -33.39 55.64
C GLU A 11 -22.90 -32.41 54.47
N ALA A 12 -23.28 -31.16 54.76
CA ALA A 12 -23.45 -30.14 53.74
C ALA A 12 -22.18 -29.91 52.90
N ARG A 13 -21.01 -29.89 53.55
CA ARG A 13 -19.72 -29.76 52.86
C ARG A 13 -19.39 -30.97 52.00
N GLN A 14 -19.80 -32.17 52.41
CA GLN A 14 -19.65 -33.38 51.62
C GLN A 14 -20.51 -33.32 50.36
N LEU A 15 -21.79 -32.95 50.49
CA LEU A 15 -22.69 -32.77 49.36
C LEU A 15 -22.16 -31.74 48.35
N ILE A 16 -21.58 -30.63 48.83
CA ILE A 16 -20.90 -29.64 47.96
C ILE A 16 -19.71 -30.26 47.21
N ARG A 17 -18.92 -31.12 47.86
CA ARG A 17 -17.80 -31.82 47.21
C ARG A 17 -18.28 -32.80 46.15
N ASP A 18 -19.42 -33.44 46.40
CA ASP A 18 -20.04 -34.42 45.51
C ASP A 18 -20.81 -33.76 44.34
N GLY A 19 -20.92 -32.42 44.34
CA GLY A 19 -21.63 -31.65 43.31
C GLY A 19 -23.15 -31.58 43.52
N ASP A 20 -23.68 -32.16 44.60
CA ASP A 20 -25.11 -32.07 44.95
C ASP A 20 -25.40 -30.75 45.68
N PHE A 21 -25.38 -29.66 44.92
CA PHE A 21 -25.63 -28.32 45.44
C PHE A 21 -27.07 -28.15 45.94
N ALA A 22 -28.05 -28.78 45.29
CA ALA A 22 -29.45 -28.71 45.70
C ALA A 22 -29.68 -29.47 47.01
N GLY A 23 -29.10 -30.66 47.17
CA GLY A 23 -29.11 -31.42 48.41
C GLY A 23 -28.40 -30.67 49.55
N ALA A 24 -27.28 -30.01 49.27
CA ALA A 24 -26.54 -29.24 50.27
C ALA A 24 -27.29 -28.01 50.81
N LEU A 25 -28.21 -27.42 50.05
CA LEU A 25 -29.01 -26.28 50.51
C LEU A 25 -29.88 -26.63 51.73
N ILE A 26 -30.41 -27.85 51.79
CA ILE A 26 -31.33 -28.30 52.87
C ILE A 26 -30.66 -28.20 54.26
N PRO A 27 -29.52 -28.87 54.53
CA PRO A 27 -28.84 -28.74 55.81
C PRO A 27 -28.30 -27.32 56.06
N LEU A 28 -27.88 -26.59 55.02
CA LEU A 28 -27.40 -25.21 55.16
C LEU A 28 -28.51 -24.25 55.60
N GLU A 29 -29.71 -24.34 55.04
CA GLU A 29 -30.86 -23.51 55.42
C GLU A 29 -31.32 -23.80 56.85
N ALA A 30 -31.37 -25.08 57.25
CA ALA A 30 -31.67 -25.47 58.62
C ALA A 30 -30.64 -24.88 59.61
N LEU A 31 -29.35 -24.97 59.29
CA LEU A 31 -28.29 -24.41 60.12
C LEU A 31 -28.31 -22.87 60.16
N ILE A 32 -28.64 -22.20 59.06
CA ILE A 32 -28.77 -20.73 59.00
C ILE A 32 -29.95 -20.25 59.84
N ALA A 33 -31.05 -21.00 59.90
CA ALA A 33 -32.20 -20.67 60.75
C ALA A 33 -31.81 -20.64 62.24
N VAL A 34 -30.91 -21.55 62.68
CA VAL A 34 -30.40 -21.60 64.05
C VAL A 34 -29.25 -20.61 64.28
N HIS A 35 -28.41 -20.38 63.27
CA HIS A 35 -27.20 -19.54 63.32
C HIS A 35 -27.22 -18.43 62.25
N PRO A 36 -28.12 -17.44 62.35
CA PRO A 36 -28.40 -16.48 61.26
C PRO A 36 -27.25 -15.52 60.93
N ARG A 37 -26.28 -15.37 61.85
CA ARG A 37 -25.08 -14.54 61.72
C ARG A 37 -23.80 -15.35 61.38
N SER A 38 -23.93 -16.61 60.96
CA SER A 38 -22.77 -17.40 60.55
C SER A 38 -22.34 -17.06 59.12
N ALA A 39 -21.22 -16.34 58.99
CA ALA A 39 -20.62 -16.05 57.70
C ALA A 39 -20.18 -17.34 56.96
N ALA A 40 -19.73 -18.36 57.68
CA ALA A 40 -19.33 -19.63 57.08
C ALA A 40 -20.52 -20.33 56.40
N LEU A 41 -21.68 -20.42 57.08
CA LEU A 41 -22.86 -21.06 56.50
C LEU A 41 -23.37 -20.31 55.27
N ARG A 42 -23.41 -18.97 55.34
CA ARG A 42 -23.82 -18.13 54.21
C ARG A 42 -22.84 -18.21 53.03
N TRP A 43 -21.54 -18.33 53.27
CA TRP A 43 -20.54 -18.57 52.23
C TRP A 43 -20.77 -19.92 51.53
N HIS A 44 -21.03 -20.98 52.29
CA HIS A 44 -21.31 -22.29 51.69
C HIS A 44 -22.64 -22.31 50.94
N ARG A 45 -23.67 -21.62 51.45
CA ARG A 45 -24.96 -21.49 50.76
C ARG A 45 -24.82 -20.65 49.49
N SER A 46 -24.11 -19.53 49.51
CA SER A 46 -23.88 -18.72 48.31
C SER A 46 -23.14 -19.51 47.22
N ARG A 47 -22.15 -20.34 47.58
CA ARG A 47 -21.49 -21.25 46.62
C ARG A 47 -22.47 -22.23 45.96
N CYS A 48 -23.41 -22.80 46.73
CA CYS A 48 -24.43 -23.69 46.18
C CYS A 48 -25.40 -22.91 45.27
N LEU A 49 -25.83 -21.72 45.70
CA LEU A 49 -26.75 -20.87 44.94
C LEU A 49 -26.15 -20.43 43.61
N ARG A 50 -24.86 -20.04 43.58
CA ARG A 50 -24.13 -19.73 42.35
C ARG A 50 -24.06 -20.91 41.38
N ALA A 51 -23.76 -22.11 41.90
CA ALA A 51 -23.72 -23.32 41.07
C ALA A 51 -25.09 -23.74 40.52
N LEU A 52 -26.17 -23.22 41.12
CA LEU A 52 -27.55 -23.42 40.70
C LEU A 52 -28.11 -22.19 39.92
N GLU A 53 -27.26 -21.23 39.54
CA GLU A 53 -27.63 -20.01 38.81
C GLU A 53 -28.70 -19.15 39.55
N ARG A 54 -28.72 -19.22 40.89
CA ARG A 54 -29.61 -18.43 41.78
C ARG A 54 -28.89 -17.18 42.28
N ASP A 55 -28.49 -16.33 41.35
CA ASP A 55 -27.53 -15.24 41.60
C ASP A 55 -28.03 -14.17 42.59
N ALA A 56 -29.30 -13.79 42.52
CA ALA A 56 -29.87 -12.80 43.44
C ALA A 56 -29.77 -13.22 44.92
N GLU A 57 -29.99 -14.51 45.20
CA GLU A 57 -29.89 -15.06 46.55
C GLU A 57 -28.43 -15.24 46.97
N ALA A 58 -27.56 -15.63 46.02
CA ALA A 58 -26.13 -15.72 46.26
C ALA A 58 -25.52 -14.36 46.61
N ILE A 59 -25.91 -13.29 45.90
CA ILE A 59 -25.52 -11.90 46.16
C ILE A 59 -25.91 -11.51 47.58
N ALA A 60 -27.16 -11.75 48.00
CA ALA A 60 -27.62 -11.40 49.35
C ALA A 60 -26.82 -12.13 50.45
N ASP A 61 -26.45 -13.40 50.21
CA ASP A 61 -25.58 -14.12 51.14
C ASP A 61 -24.15 -13.60 51.14
N LEU A 62 -23.58 -13.31 49.98
CA LEU A 62 -22.23 -12.75 49.86
C LEU A 62 -22.13 -11.37 50.51
N ASP A 63 -23.11 -10.49 50.33
CA ASP A 63 -23.19 -9.19 50.99
C ASP A 63 -23.21 -9.35 52.52
N THR A 64 -23.94 -10.36 53.01
CA THR A 64 -23.94 -10.67 54.44
C THR A 64 -22.59 -11.21 54.91
N VAL A 65 -21.92 -12.06 54.11
CA VAL A 65 -20.57 -12.54 54.42
C VAL A 65 -19.59 -11.39 54.49
N ILE A 66 -19.62 -10.46 53.53
CA ILE A 66 -18.75 -9.28 53.46
C ILE A 66 -19.02 -8.33 54.63
N ALA A 67 -20.29 -8.14 55.02
CA ALA A 67 -20.66 -7.33 56.18
C ALA A 67 -20.15 -7.91 57.51
N LEU A 68 -20.13 -9.25 57.63
CA LEU A 68 -19.65 -9.94 58.83
C LEU A 68 -18.12 -10.12 58.84
N ARG A 69 -17.51 -10.30 57.67
CA ARG A 69 -16.07 -10.50 57.45
C ARG A 69 -15.59 -9.66 56.27
N PRO A 70 -15.27 -8.38 56.48
CA PRO A 70 -14.90 -7.46 55.40
C PRO A 70 -13.54 -7.79 54.75
N ASP A 71 -12.73 -8.62 55.40
CA ASP A 71 -11.40 -9.09 54.98
C ASP A 71 -11.42 -10.46 54.28
N TYR A 72 -12.60 -11.06 54.07
CA TYR A 72 -12.71 -12.38 53.48
C TYR A 72 -12.66 -12.32 51.94
N VAL A 73 -11.43 -12.34 51.40
CA VAL A 73 -11.12 -12.25 49.96
C VAL A 73 -12.00 -13.15 49.07
N PRO A 74 -12.22 -14.45 49.37
CA PRO A 74 -13.06 -15.29 48.52
C PRO A 74 -14.50 -14.78 48.33
N ALA A 75 -15.08 -14.11 49.33
CA ALA A 75 -16.42 -13.53 49.19
C ALA A 75 -16.41 -12.23 48.40
N LEU A 76 -15.36 -11.41 48.52
CA LEU A 76 -15.18 -10.21 47.70
C LEU A 76 -15.06 -10.58 46.22
N VAL A 77 -14.23 -11.57 45.89
CA VAL A 77 -14.06 -12.08 44.51
C VAL A 77 -15.36 -12.68 43.99
N ALA A 78 -15.99 -13.58 44.75
CA ALA A 78 -17.26 -14.20 44.35
C ALA A 78 -18.38 -13.17 44.12
N ARG A 79 -18.40 -12.09 44.91
CA ARG A 79 -19.36 -11.00 44.75
C ARG A 79 -19.03 -10.12 43.54
N ALA A 80 -17.75 -9.91 43.25
CA ALA A 80 -17.30 -9.20 42.06
C ALA A 80 -17.70 -9.95 40.78
N GLU A 81 -17.49 -11.28 40.73
CA GLU A 81 -17.89 -12.13 39.60
C GLU A 81 -19.40 -12.05 39.31
N LEU A 82 -20.24 -11.87 40.33
CA LEU A 82 -21.70 -11.70 40.16
C LEU A 82 -22.10 -10.25 39.86
N ALA A 83 -21.23 -9.28 40.14
CA ALA A 83 -21.44 -7.86 39.82
C ALA A 83 -21.13 -7.54 38.35
N GLU A 84 -20.39 -8.41 37.66
CA GLU A 84 -20.06 -8.27 36.23
C GLU A 84 -21.27 -8.38 35.29
N ALA A 85 -22.45 -8.79 35.81
CA ALA A 85 -23.66 -8.98 35.01
C ALA A 85 -24.50 -7.71 34.76
N ASP A 86 -24.26 -6.58 35.46
CA ASP A 86 -25.02 -5.33 35.31
C ASP A 86 -24.13 -4.15 34.87
N GLU A 87 -24.22 -3.83 33.58
CA GLU A 87 -23.90 -2.61 32.79
C GLU A 87 -22.82 -1.57 33.18
N ALA A 88 -22.00 -1.74 34.22
CA ALA A 88 -20.93 -0.77 34.49
C ALA A 88 -19.64 -1.28 35.13
N GLY A 89 -19.52 -2.54 35.59
CA GLY A 89 -18.25 -3.12 36.09
C GLY A 89 -17.56 -2.44 37.30
N GLU A 90 -17.99 -1.25 37.70
CA GLU A 90 -17.39 -0.41 38.75
C GLU A 90 -17.51 -1.04 40.15
N GLU A 91 -18.64 -1.71 40.43
CA GLU A 91 -18.80 -2.44 41.69
C GLU A 91 -17.79 -3.60 41.78
N ALA A 92 -17.64 -4.36 40.69
CA ALA A 92 -16.67 -5.46 40.60
C ALA A 92 -15.23 -4.95 40.77
N ILE A 93 -14.86 -3.86 40.09
CA ILE A 93 -13.56 -3.18 40.25
C ILE A 93 -13.33 -2.78 41.70
N GLY A 94 -14.33 -2.17 42.35
CA GLY A 94 -14.23 -1.76 43.75
C GLY A 94 -14.03 -2.94 44.72
N LEU A 95 -14.72 -4.05 44.50
CA LEU A 95 -14.58 -5.27 45.29
C LEU A 95 -13.22 -5.93 45.09
N LEU A 96 -12.71 -6.01 43.86
CA LEU A 96 -11.39 -6.58 43.57
C LEU A 96 -10.24 -5.68 44.07
N ARG A 97 -10.38 -4.35 44.00
CA ARG A 97 -9.43 -3.43 44.64
C ARG A 97 -9.39 -3.60 46.16
N ARG A 98 -10.53 -3.85 46.80
CA ARG A 98 -10.58 -4.19 48.24
C ARG A 98 -9.91 -5.52 48.52
N ALA A 99 -10.08 -6.53 47.66
CA ALA A 99 -9.39 -7.80 47.78
C ALA A 99 -7.86 -7.62 47.69
N LEU A 100 -7.36 -6.85 46.72
CA LEU A 100 -5.92 -6.53 46.60
C LEU A 100 -5.39 -5.64 47.74
N ALA A 101 -6.24 -4.86 48.41
CA ALA A 101 -5.81 -4.12 49.59
C ALA A 101 -5.57 -5.05 50.81
N ILE A 102 -6.16 -6.25 50.81
CA ILE A 102 -5.97 -7.27 51.85
C ILE A 102 -4.77 -8.15 51.51
N ASP A 103 -4.71 -8.65 50.27
CA ASP A 103 -3.57 -9.39 49.74
C ASP A 103 -3.12 -8.78 48.41
N ALA A 104 -2.07 -7.97 48.47
CA ALA A 104 -1.59 -7.25 47.31
C ALA A 104 -1.05 -8.18 46.23
N ASP A 105 -0.51 -9.35 46.58
CA ASP A 105 0.21 -10.24 45.67
C ASP A 105 -0.66 -11.40 45.14
N ASP A 106 -1.97 -11.38 45.42
CA ASP A 106 -2.93 -12.33 44.84
C ASP A 106 -3.01 -12.16 43.31
N ALA A 107 -2.30 -13.02 42.60
CA ALA A 107 -2.19 -13.01 41.15
C ALA A 107 -3.53 -13.27 40.45
N ASP A 108 -4.42 -14.05 41.07
CA ASP A 108 -5.72 -14.34 40.47
C ASP A 108 -6.64 -13.12 40.52
N VAL A 109 -6.68 -12.47 41.68
CA VAL A 109 -7.42 -11.21 41.86
C VAL A 109 -6.83 -10.11 40.98
N GLY A 110 -5.51 -10.00 40.91
CA GLY A 110 -4.81 -9.04 40.04
C GLY A 110 -5.15 -9.24 38.56
N PHE A 111 -5.16 -10.49 38.09
CA PHE A 111 -5.55 -10.81 36.71
C PHE A 111 -7.02 -10.46 36.43
N ARG A 112 -7.95 -10.82 37.32
CA ARG A 112 -9.38 -10.47 37.16
C ARG A 112 -9.62 -8.98 37.12
N LEU A 113 -8.99 -8.24 38.03
CA LEU A 113 -9.09 -6.78 38.04
C LEU A 113 -8.51 -6.19 36.75
N SER A 114 -7.41 -6.74 36.22
CA SER A 114 -6.82 -6.26 34.97
C SER A 114 -7.72 -6.45 33.76
N LEU A 115 -8.54 -7.51 33.70
CA LEU A 115 -9.54 -7.71 32.64
C LEU A 115 -10.57 -6.59 32.66
N LEU A 116 -11.15 -6.30 33.83
CA LEU A 116 -12.12 -5.22 33.98
C LEU A 116 -11.51 -3.86 33.65
N LEU A 117 -10.33 -3.56 34.16
CA LEU A 117 -9.65 -2.29 33.88
C LEU A 117 -9.31 -2.13 32.39
N ALA A 118 -8.95 -3.23 31.70
CA ALA A 118 -8.71 -3.23 30.27
C ALA A 118 -9.97 -2.86 29.46
N ASP A 119 -11.13 -3.35 29.89
CA ASP A 119 -12.42 -3.04 29.27
C ASP A 119 -12.89 -1.60 29.56
N HIS A 120 -12.51 -1.05 30.72
CA HIS A 120 -12.83 0.33 31.12
C HIS A 120 -11.80 1.38 30.66
N GLY A 121 -10.82 0.98 29.83
CA GLY A 121 -9.81 1.88 29.26
C GLY A 121 -8.67 2.26 30.21
N ALA A 122 -8.62 1.71 31.43
CA ALA A 122 -7.55 1.91 32.40
C ALA A 122 -6.33 1.00 32.10
N HIS A 123 -5.77 1.16 30.89
CA HIS A 123 -4.77 0.24 30.34
C HIS A 123 -3.46 0.18 31.15
N ASP A 124 -2.96 1.30 31.67
CA ASP A 124 -1.70 1.32 32.42
C ASP A 124 -1.79 0.56 33.75
N GLU A 125 -2.91 0.73 34.47
CA GLU A 125 -3.16 0.00 35.73
C GLU A 125 -3.32 -1.50 35.44
N ALA A 126 -4.05 -1.85 34.37
CA ALA A 126 -4.18 -3.25 33.92
C ALA A 126 -2.82 -3.88 33.59
N ILE A 127 -1.95 -3.19 32.84
CA ILE A 127 -0.59 -3.67 32.50
C ILE A 127 0.26 -3.88 33.75
N ALA A 128 0.17 -2.99 34.75
CA ALA A 128 0.89 -3.13 36.01
C ALA A 128 0.45 -4.37 36.80
N LEU A 129 -0.86 -4.61 36.89
CA LEU A 129 -1.43 -5.81 37.53
C LEU A 129 -1.05 -7.09 36.78
N LEU A 130 -1.15 -7.09 35.45
CA LEU A 130 -0.73 -8.22 34.62
C LEU A 130 0.75 -8.54 34.79
N THR A 131 1.60 -7.52 34.94
CA THR A 131 3.02 -7.70 35.18
C THR A 131 3.29 -8.43 36.51
N ARG A 132 2.52 -8.10 37.56
CA ARG A 132 2.61 -8.79 38.85
C ARG A 132 2.04 -10.22 38.76
N ALA A 133 0.91 -10.40 38.09
CA ALA A 133 0.29 -11.71 37.89
C ALA A 133 1.23 -12.66 37.13
N ILE A 134 1.85 -12.20 36.05
CA ILE A 134 2.85 -12.94 35.26
C ILE A 134 4.08 -13.29 36.09
N ALA A 135 4.56 -12.39 36.96
CA ALA A 135 5.70 -12.67 37.83
C ALA A 135 5.40 -13.77 38.86
N SER A 136 4.14 -13.87 39.31
CA SER A 136 3.69 -14.88 40.27
C SER A 136 3.40 -16.23 39.60
N ASP A 137 2.72 -16.22 38.45
CA ASP A 137 2.42 -17.40 37.64
C ASP A 137 2.77 -17.16 36.16
N PRO A 138 4.03 -17.43 35.76
CA PRO A 138 4.46 -17.28 34.38
C PRO A 138 3.76 -18.24 33.40
N SER A 139 3.08 -19.28 33.89
CA SER A 139 2.39 -20.28 33.05
C SER A 139 0.99 -19.86 32.62
N ARG A 140 0.48 -18.74 33.15
CA ARG A 140 -0.81 -18.17 32.76
C ARG A 140 -0.68 -17.40 31.43
N HIS A 141 -0.70 -18.13 30.32
CA HIS A 141 -0.59 -17.56 28.96
C HIS A 141 -1.62 -16.47 28.65
N GLU A 142 -2.81 -16.51 29.24
CA GLU A 142 -3.85 -15.49 29.06
C GLU A 142 -3.42 -14.11 29.58
N ALA A 143 -2.61 -14.06 30.64
CA ALA A 143 -2.09 -12.82 31.19
C ALA A 143 -1.06 -12.18 30.25
N TRP A 144 -0.18 -12.99 29.66
CA TRP A 144 0.74 -12.54 28.61
C TRP A 144 -0.01 -11.99 27.40
N ARG A 145 -1.00 -12.73 26.89
CA ARG A 145 -1.82 -12.32 25.75
C ARG A 145 -2.54 -11.00 26.00
N LEU A 146 -3.20 -10.85 27.15
CA LEU A 146 -3.92 -9.60 27.48
C LEU A 146 -2.98 -8.40 27.59
N ARG A 147 -1.79 -8.60 28.18
CA ARG A 147 -0.79 -7.52 28.30
C ARG A 147 -0.25 -7.13 26.92
N ALA A 148 -0.06 -8.10 26.04
CA ALA A 148 0.33 -7.87 24.65
C ALA A 148 -0.74 -7.07 23.88
N ASP A 149 -2.02 -7.45 24.00
CA ASP A 149 -3.15 -6.74 23.38
C ASP A 149 -3.22 -5.27 23.85
N LEU A 150 -3.01 -5.02 25.15
CA LEU A 150 -3.00 -3.67 25.71
C LEU A 150 -1.82 -2.84 25.21
N ARG A 151 -0.61 -3.41 25.20
CA ARG A 151 0.59 -2.75 24.69
C ARG A 151 0.47 -2.44 23.19
N HIS A 152 -0.06 -3.37 22.40
CA HIS A 152 -0.32 -3.14 20.98
C HIS A 152 -1.33 -2.00 20.75
N ARG A 153 -2.40 -1.91 21.55
CA ARG A 153 -3.34 -0.79 21.52
C ARG A 153 -2.67 0.54 21.88
N LEU A 154 -1.86 0.56 22.94
CA LEU A 154 -1.12 1.78 23.33
C LEU A 154 -0.10 2.18 22.27
N ALA A 155 0.49 1.21 21.57
CA ALA A 155 1.41 1.49 20.48
C ALA A 155 0.77 2.33 19.38
N ALA A 156 -0.52 2.11 19.06
CA ALA A 156 -1.24 2.86 18.02
C ALA A 156 -1.53 4.34 18.37
N SER A 157 -1.19 4.79 19.59
CA SER A 157 -1.34 6.16 20.06
C SER A 157 0.00 6.67 20.64
N PRO A 158 1.05 6.81 19.80
CA PRO A 158 2.37 7.21 20.28
C PRO A 158 2.35 8.62 20.86
N ALA A 159 3.18 8.86 21.88
CA ALA A 159 3.46 10.21 22.35
C ALA A 159 4.22 11.02 21.28
N ASP A 160 4.17 12.36 21.38
CA ASP A 160 4.78 13.26 20.39
C ASP A 160 6.30 13.03 20.21
N ASP A 161 6.99 12.61 21.29
CA ASP A 161 8.42 12.38 21.34
C ASP A 161 8.82 10.89 21.30
N ALA A 162 7.85 9.98 21.08
CA ALA A 162 8.12 8.56 20.99
C ALA A 162 8.94 8.20 19.73
N ASP A 163 9.78 7.17 19.83
CA ASP A 163 10.36 6.51 18.65
C ASP A 163 9.25 5.73 17.96
N VAL A 164 8.95 6.12 16.71
CA VAL A 164 7.81 5.57 15.97
C VAL A 164 8.25 4.69 14.81
N VAL A 165 7.41 3.70 14.53
CA VAL A 165 7.41 2.96 13.27
C VAL A 165 6.13 3.31 12.52
N SER A 166 6.26 3.64 11.25
CA SER A 166 5.11 3.84 10.37
C SER A 166 4.84 2.56 9.61
N ASP A 167 3.58 2.14 9.56
CA ASP A 167 3.17 1.14 8.60
C ASP A 167 3.02 1.78 7.20
N PRO A 168 2.88 0.97 6.15
CA PRO A 168 2.73 1.47 4.78
C PRO A 168 1.45 2.28 4.55
N LEU A 169 0.45 2.23 5.45
CA LEU A 169 -0.73 3.09 5.39
C LEU A 169 -0.48 4.49 5.98
N GLY A 170 0.68 4.72 6.58
CA GLY A 170 1.03 5.97 7.27
C GLY A 170 0.60 5.97 8.73
N MET A 171 0.09 4.85 9.26
CA MET A 171 -0.25 4.72 10.68
C MET A 171 1.03 4.64 11.50
N ARG A 172 1.08 5.44 12.57
CA ARG A 172 2.26 5.56 13.43
C ARG A 172 2.08 4.72 14.69
N TYR A 173 3.11 3.98 15.04
CA TYR A 173 3.12 3.14 16.23
C TYR A 173 4.35 3.44 17.11
N ASP A 174 4.18 3.48 18.43
CA ASP A 174 5.30 3.50 19.38
C ASP A 174 6.09 2.18 19.28
N ARG A 175 7.37 2.29 18.91
CA ARG A 175 8.24 1.14 18.69
C ARG A 175 8.40 0.30 19.96
N ALA A 176 8.61 0.94 21.10
CA ALA A 176 8.88 0.26 22.36
C ALA A 176 7.66 -0.55 22.82
N GLN A 177 6.45 0.00 22.64
CA GLN A 177 5.20 -0.71 22.94
C GLN A 177 4.98 -1.90 22.00
N LEU A 178 5.28 -1.75 20.70
CA LEU A 178 5.22 -2.88 19.76
C LEU A 178 6.21 -3.99 20.12
N GLU A 179 7.45 -3.65 20.46
CA GLU A 179 8.45 -4.64 20.87
C GLU A 179 8.04 -5.37 22.16
N ALA A 180 7.49 -4.64 23.13
CA ALA A 180 6.98 -5.22 24.37
C ALA A 180 5.75 -6.13 24.14
N ALA A 181 4.86 -5.75 23.22
CA ALA A 181 3.73 -6.58 22.81
C ALA A 181 4.21 -7.87 22.11
N LEU A 182 5.17 -7.75 21.19
CA LEU A 182 5.75 -8.90 20.49
C LEU A 182 6.35 -9.90 21.47
N ALA A 183 7.15 -9.43 22.43
CA ALA A 183 7.75 -10.28 23.46
C ALA A 183 6.70 -11.01 24.31
N ASP A 184 5.61 -10.34 24.66
CA ASP A 184 4.52 -10.96 25.43
C ASP A 184 3.77 -12.01 24.62
N TYR A 185 3.49 -11.78 23.34
CA TYR A 185 2.87 -12.78 22.48
C TYR A 185 3.77 -14.01 22.28
N GLN A 186 5.08 -13.80 22.11
CA GLN A 186 6.05 -14.89 22.04
C GLN A 186 6.05 -15.72 23.33
N ALA A 187 5.97 -15.08 24.50
CA ALA A 187 5.85 -15.77 25.77
C ALA A 187 4.53 -16.56 25.87
N ALA A 188 3.42 -16.00 25.39
CA ALA A 188 2.12 -16.66 25.38
C ALA A 188 2.12 -17.92 24.49
N VAL A 189 2.64 -17.83 23.26
CA VAL A 189 2.64 -18.95 22.30
C VAL A 189 3.61 -20.08 22.71
N ALA A 190 4.68 -19.74 23.44
CA ALA A 190 5.59 -20.74 24.00
C ALA A 190 4.94 -21.62 25.08
N ILE A 191 3.85 -21.14 25.70
CA ILE A 191 3.11 -21.85 26.75
C ILE A 191 1.91 -22.60 26.16
N ALA A 192 1.15 -21.95 25.27
CA ALA A 192 -0.06 -22.51 24.67
C ALA A 192 -0.07 -22.27 23.16
N ASP A 193 -0.29 -23.34 22.40
CA ASP A 193 -0.42 -23.29 20.93
C ASP A 193 -1.73 -22.57 20.56
N ASP A 194 -1.63 -21.30 20.14
CA ASP A 194 -2.77 -20.47 19.70
C ASP A 194 -2.43 -19.81 18.36
N LEU A 195 -3.08 -20.30 17.30
CA LEU A 195 -2.92 -19.77 15.93
C LEU A 195 -3.21 -18.28 15.81
N ARG A 196 -4.10 -17.74 16.64
CA ARG A 196 -4.42 -16.31 16.62
C ARG A 196 -3.25 -15.49 17.14
N VAL A 197 -2.51 -16.02 18.12
CA VAL A 197 -1.31 -15.38 18.67
C VAL A 197 -0.19 -15.41 17.65
N ASP A 198 0.04 -16.51 16.94
CA ASP A 198 1.02 -16.57 15.86
C ASP A 198 0.74 -15.52 14.76
N LEU A 199 -0.53 -15.32 14.38
CA LEU A 199 -0.90 -14.26 13.43
C LEU A 199 -0.62 -12.86 13.96
N ARG A 200 -0.82 -12.61 15.27
CA ARG A 200 -0.46 -11.32 15.89
C ARG A 200 1.04 -11.10 15.92
N ILE A 201 1.82 -12.14 16.20
CA ILE A 201 3.29 -12.10 16.14
C ILE A 201 3.73 -11.73 14.72
N ALA A 202 3.20 -12.41 13.70
CA ALA A 202 3.55 -12.14 12.31
C ALA A 202 3.26 -10.69 11.90
N ASP A 203 2.07 -10.17 12.22
CA ASP A 203 1.65 -8.80 11.94
C ASP A 203 2.54 -7.75 12.64
N ILE A 204 2.86 -7.95 13.93
CA ILE A 204 3.71 -7.01 14.68
C ILE A 204 5.17 -7.10 14.21
N ALA A 205 5.70 -8.30 14.00
CA ALA A 205 7.05 -8.51 13.50
C ALA A 205 7.22 -7.83 12.14
N GLN A 206 6.22 -7.93 11.26
CA GLN A 206 6.21 -7.27 9.97
C GLN A 206 6.24 -5.75 10.09
N ARG A 207 5.40 -5.15 10.97
CA ARG A 207 5.46 -3.69 11.23
C ARG A 207 6.83 -3.25 11.74
N LEU A 208 7.48 -4.05 12.59
CA LEU A 208 8.83 -3.78 13.11
C LEU A 208 9.94 -4.04 12.08
N GLY A 209 9.63 -4.48 10.86
CA GLY A 209 10.60 -4.83 9.82
C GLY A 209 11.33 -6.17 10.05
N ARG A 210 10.82 -7.01 10.97
CA ARG A 210 11.35 -8.35 11.29
C ARG A 210 10.71 -9.40 10.38
N TYR A 211 10.96 -9.26 9.08
CA TYR A 211 10.28 -10.05 8.04
C TYR A 211 10.51 -11.56 8.15
N GLU A 212 11.72 -12.00 8.51
CA GLU A 212 12.01 -13.43 8.69
C GLU A 212 11.17 -14.04 9.80
N GLU A 213 11.03 -13.32 10.92
CA GLU A 213 10.19 -13.73 12.04
C GLU A 213 8.71 -13.79 11.63
N ALA A 214 8.23 -12.79 10.88
CA ALA A 214 6.87 -12.79 10.36
C ALA A 214 6.57 -14.00 9.45
N VAL A 215 7.52 -14.38 8.59
CA VAL A 215 7.40 -15.57 7.74
C VAL A 215 7.33 -16.85 8.57
N VAL A 216 8.16 -16.99 9.60
CA VAL A 216 8.18 -18.18 10.48
C VAL A 216 6.81 -18.40 11.14
N HIS A 217 6.21 -17.34 11.69
CA HIS A 217 4.91 -17.45 12.33
C HIS A 217 3.77 -17.62 11.31
N GLY A 218 3.86 -17.01 10.13
CA GLY A 218 2.94 -17.28 9.02
C GLY A 218 2.96 -18.75 8.56
N ASP A 219 4.16 -19.33 8.42
CA ASP A 219 4.35 -20.74 8.06
C ASP A 219 3.81 -21.68 9.15
N ALA A 220 4.01 -21.32 10.43
CA ALA A 220 3.46 -22.07 11.56
C ALA A 220 1.93 -22.15 11.54
N VAL A 221 1.26 -21.05 11.17
CA VAL A 221 -0.20 -21.02 11.03
C VAL A 221 -0.65 -21.87 9.83
N LEU A 222 -0.03 -21.67 8.65
CA LEU A 222 -0.36 -22.42 7.44
C LEU A 222 -0.16 -23.93 7.57
N ALA A 223 0.79 -24.37 8.39
CA ALA A 223 1.03 -25.80 8.66
C ALA A 223 -0.11 -26.48 9.42
N ARG A 224 -0.90 -25.73 10.19
CA ARG A 224 -1.99 -26.24 11.03
C ARG A 224 -3.38 -26.01 10.42
N LEU A 225 -3.53 -25.01 9.56
CA LEU A 225 -4.77 -24.79 8.83
C LEU A 225 -5.04 -25.93 7.84
N ALA A 226 -6.31 -26.31 7.71
CA ALA A 226 -6.74 -27.22 6.65
C ALA A 226 -6.49 -26.59 5.26
N ALA A 227 -6.40 -27.42 4.21
CA ALA A 227 -6.13 -26.93 2.86
C ALA A 227 -7.28 -26.08 2.30
N ASP A 228 -8.51 -26.37 2.73
CA ASP A 228 -9.75 -25.70 2.36
C ASP A 228 -10.21 -24.66 3.39
N ASP A 229 -9.37 -24.36 4.39
CA ASP A 229 -9.70 -23.36 5.41
C ASP A 229 -9.87 -21.97 4.77
N PRO A 230 -10.99 -21.27 5.02
CA PRO A 230 -11.30 -19.99 4.38
C PRO A 230 -10.30 -18.88 4.70
N VAL A 231 -9.58 -18.96 5.83
CA VAL A 231 -8.56 -17.94 6.18
C VAL A 231 -7.18 -18.24 5.60
N ARG A 232 -6.96 -19.45 5.06
CA ARG A 232 -5.65 -19.89 4.56
C ARG A 232 -5.08 -18.97 3.47
N SER A 233 -5.91 -18.53 2.52
CA SER A 233 -5.49 -17.63 1.44
C SER A 233 -4.98 -16.29 1.99
N HIS A 234 -5.68 -15.75 2.99
CA HIS A 234 -5.28 -14.50 3.64
C HIS A 234 -3.96 -14.65 4.40
N VAL A 235 -3.77 -15.75 5.13
CA VAL A 235 -2.50 -16.04 5.82
C VAL A 235 -1.35 -16.24 4.82
N GLN A 236 -1.61 -16.92 3.71
CA GLN A 236 -0.63 -17.10 2.64
C GLN A 236 -0.18 -15.76 2.06
N GLU A 237 -1.12 -14.85 1.81
CA GLU A 237 -0.82 -13.51 1.31
C GLU A 237 -0.03 -12.67 2.32
N LEU A 238 -0.38 -12.70 3.61
CA LEU A 238 0.41 -12.07 4.68
C LEU A 238 1.85 -12.58 4.70
N ARG A 239 2.00 -13.91 4.68
CA ARG A 239 3.30 -14.58 4.70
C ARG A 239 4.13 -14.25 3.46
N ASP A 240 3.53 -14.25 2.28
CA ASP A 240 4.26 -13.97 1.02
C ASP A 240 4.69 -12.50 0.92
N ARG A 241 3.89 -11.57 1.46
CA ARG A 241 4.31 -10.17 1.63
C ARG A 241 5.52 -10.05 2.54
N ALA A 242 5.49 -10.69 3.70
CA ALA A 242 6.63 -10.71 4.61
C ALA A 242 7.87 -11.32 3.93
N ALA A 243 7.72 -12.39 3.16
CA ALA A 243 8.83 -13.03 2.43
C ALA A 243 9.46 -12.13 1.35
N ALA A 244 8.68 -11.20 0.78
CA ALA A 244 9.17 -10.18 -0.15
C ALA A 244 9.84 -8.99 0.57
N GLY A 245 9.92 -9.01 1.90
CA GLY A 245 10.61 -8.00 2.70
C GLY A 245 9.92 -6.64 2.66
N PRO A 246 10.66 -5.53 2.78
CA PRO A 246 10.07 -4.19 2.86
C PRO A 246 9.34 -3.77 1.57
N ASP A 247 9.71 -4.35 0.42
CA ASP A 247 9.04 -4.10 -0.86
C ASP A 247 7.69 -4.83 -0.98
N GLY A 248 7.51 -5.93 -0.25
CA GLY A 248 6.32 -6.78 -0.36
C GLY A 248 5.02 -6.08 0.02
N GLU A 249 5.05 -5.32 1.12
CA GLU A 249 3.91 -4.52 1.56
C GLU A 249 3.60 -3.37 0.59
N ARG A 250 4.64 -2.66 0.15
CA ARG A 250 4.50 -1.55 -0.82
C ARG A 250 3.86 -2.04 -2.10
N GLU A 251 4.33 -3.17 -2.61
CA GLU A 251 3.79 -3.79 -3.81
C GLU A 251 2.34 -4.26 -3.62
N HIS A 252 1.98 -4.80 -2.45
CA HIS A 252 0.60 -5.17 -2.14
C HIS A 252 -0.34 -3.95 -2.19
N TYR A 253 0.00 -2.86 -1.52
CA TYR A 253 -0.84 -1.65 -1.53
C TYR A 253 -0.88 -0.97 -2.90
N ALA A 254 0.25 -0.92 -3.61
CA ALA A 254 0.30 -0.44 -4.99
C ALA A 254 -0.64 -1.25 -5.90
N ARG A 255 -0.61 -2.59 -5.81
CA ARG A 255 -1.52 -3.47 -6.56
C ARG A 255 -2.97 -3.32 -6.13
N MET A 256 -3.27 -3.11 -4.86
CA MET A 256 -4.63 -2.85 -4.40
C MET A 256 -5.19 -1.57 -5.03
N ILE A 257 -4.40 -0.49 -5.05
CA ILE A 257 -4.76 0.77 -5.69
C ILE A 257 -4.95 0.57 -7.20
N GLU A 258 -4.06 -0.18 -7.84
CA GLU A 258 -4.17 -0.50 -9.27
C GLU A 258 -5.38 -1.40 -9.59
N ALA A 259 -5.72 -2.36 -8.73
CA ALA A 259 -6.86 -3.24 -8.89
C ALA A 259 -8.19 -2.48 -8.71
N ALA A 260 -8.21 -1.44 -7.87
CA ALA A 260 -9.34 -0.54 -7.73
C ALA A 260 -9.63 0.29 -9.00
N LEU A 261 -8.71 0.34 -9.96
CA LEU A 261 -8.89 1.04 -11.25
C LEU A 261 -9.93 0.38 -12.18
N GLY A 262 -10.35 -0.86 -11.88
CA GLY A 262 -11.38 -1.59 -12.63
C GLY A 262 -10.99 -1.97 -14.07
N ASP A 263 -11.52 -3.10 -14.54
CA ASP A 263 -11.39 -3.59 -15.92
C ASP A 263 -12.29 -2.81 -16.91
N ALA A 264 -12.30 -1.47 -16.84
CA ALA A 264 -13.10 -0.66 -17.74
C ALA A 264 -12.49 -0.60 -19.16
N THR A 265 -12.31 -1.72 -19.85
CA THR A 265 -11.82 -1.79 -21.24
C THR A 265 -12.89 -1.32 -22.27
N GLY A 266 -13.57 -0.21 -21.99
CA GLY A 266 -14.70 0.30 -22.78
C GLY A 266 -14.43 1.67 -23.38
N ALA A 267 -14.87 1.87 -24.63
CA ALA A 267 -14.73 3.09 -25.44
C ALA A 267 -15.57 4.30 -24.95
N ASP A 268 -15.97 4.31 -23.69
CA ASP A 268 -16.94 5.26 -23.09
C ASP A 268 -16.39 5.97 -21.83
N ARG A 269 -15.06 5.93 -21.62
CA ARG A 269 -14.43 6.63 -20.49
C ARG A 269 -14.46 8.14 -20.68
N ASP A 270 -14.85 8.87 -19.65
CA ASP A 270 -14.73 10.33 -19.62
C ASP A 270 -13.29 10.75 -19.28
N LEU A 271 -12.87 11.93 -19.75
CA LEU A 271 -11.54 12.50 -19.51
C LEU A 271 -11.20 12.56 -18.01
N HIS A 272 -12.19 12.82 -17.16
CA HIS A 272 -12.04 12.84 -15.71
C HIS A 272 -11.68 11.47 -15.12
N GLU A 273 -12.20 10.37 -15.68
CA GLU A 273 -11.88 9.01 -15.24
C GLU A 273 -10.46 8.61 -15.66
N ASP A 274 -10.05 8.99 -16.87
CA ASP A 274 -8.68 8.76 -17.34
C ASP A 274 -7.64 9.54 -16.50
N MET A 275 -7.99 10.76 -16.07
CA MET A 275 -7.15 11.58 -15.20
C MET A 275 -7.06 11.03 -13.77
N ALA A 276 -8.18 10.57 -13.20
CA ALA A 276 -8.20 9.91 -11.89
C ALA A 276 -7.40 8.60 -11.90
N ASN A 277 -7.50 7.82 -12.98
CA ASN A 277 -6.75 6.58 -13.13
C ASN A 277 -5.24 6.81 -13.26
N ALA A 278 -4.83 7.88 -13.98
CA ALA A 278 -3.41 8.26 -14.06
C ALA A 278 -2.86 8.70 -12.70
N ALA A 279 -3.63 9.48 -11.94
CA ALA A 279 -3.29 9.89 -10.57
C ALA A 279 -3.07 8.68 -9.65
N LEU A 280 -3.98 7.72 -9.66
CA LEU A 280 -3.90 6.51 -8.83
C LEU A 280 -2.70 5.61 -9.22
N ARG A 281 -2.37 5.49 -10.51
CA ARG A 281 -1.15 4.79 -10.95
C ARG A 281 0.11 5.48 -10.44
N SER A 282 0.13 6.81 -10.48
CA SER A 282 1.26 7.58 -9.96
C SER A 282 1.39 7.45 -8.43
N ALA A 283 0.27 7.37 -7.71
CA ALA A 283 0.27 7.06 -6.28
C ALA A 283 0.86 5.67 -6.01
N ALA A 284 0.46 4.66 -6.79
CA ALA A 284 1.00 3.30 -6.69
C ALA A 284 2.51 3.25 -6.92
N ASP A 285 3.02 3.98 -7.92
CA ASP A 285 4.47 4.06 -8.18
C ASP A 285 5.23 4.77 -7.05
N HIS A 286 4.68 5.81 -6.44
CA HIS A 286 5.30 6.44 -5.26
C HIS A 286 5.29 5.54 -4.04
N ILE A 287 4.21 4.76 -3.83
CA ILE A 287 4.19 3.76 -2.76
C ILE A 287 5.32 2.76 -2.96
N ARG A 288 5.52 2.24 -4.18
CA ARG A 288 6.65 1.35 -4.50
C ARG A 288 8.01 1.96 -4.19
N ARG A 289 8.16 3.28 -4.37
CA ARG A 289 9.41 4.02 -4.08
C ARG A 289 9.60 4.39 -2.61
N GLY A 290 8.64 4.05 -1.74
CA GLY A 290 8.78 4.23 -0.29
C GLY A 290 7.86 5.26 0.34
N ALA A 291 6.99 5.92 -0.42
CA ALA A 291 5.95 6.76 0.16
C ALA A 291 4.92 5.90 0.91
N ASP A 292 4.38 6.39 2.01
CA ASP A 292 3.19 5.78 2.60
C ASP A 292 1.96 6.05 1.72
N VAL A 293 0.96 5.18 1.84
CA VAL A 293 -0.26 5.22 1.02
C VAL A 293 -1.03 6.51 1.22
N SER A 294 -1.11 7.05 2.44
CA SER A 294 -1.86 8.29 2.71
C SER A 294 -1.21 9.47 2.00
N SER A 295 0.10 9.66 2.18
CA SER A 295 0.87 10.72 1.52
C SER A 295 0.81 10.58 0.00
N ALA A 296 0.90 9.36 -0.54
CA ALA A 296 0.77 9.11 -1.97
C ALA A 296 -0.65 9.43 -2.47
N LEU A 297 -1.70 9.09 -1.75
CA LEU A 297 -3.06 9.42 -2.18
C LEU A 297 -3.34 10.93 -2.08
N GLU A 298 -2.96 11.59 -0.98
CA GLU A 298 -3.12 13.05 -0.82
C GLU A 298 -2.37 13.82 -1.90
N THR A 299 -1.17 13.36 -2.25
CA THR A 299 -0.38 14.01 -3.27
C THR A 299 -1.05 13.88 -4.63
N PHE A 300 -1.56 12.69 -5.02
CA PHE A 300 -1.98 12.42 -6.39
C PHE A 300 -3.47 12.48 -6.65
N VAL A 301 -4.33 12.35 -5.65
CA VAL A 301 -5.79 12.46 -5.81
C VAL A 301 -6.18 13.94 -5.85
N PRO A 302 -6.71 14.45 -6.98
CA PRO A 302 -6.95 15.87 -7.13
C PRO A 302 -8.14 16.37 -6.30
N GLU A 303 -7.95 17.46 -5.55
CA GLU A 303 -9.01 18.13 -4.78
C GLU A 303 -10.05 18.84 -5.67
N SER A 304 -9.67 19.20 -6.90
CA SER A 304 -10.54 19.89 -7.86
C SER A 304 -10.26 19.49 -9.31
N ALA A 305 -11.21 19.77 -10.23
CA ALA A 305 -11.03 19.52 -11.67
C ALA A 305 -9.85 20.30 -12.28
N GLU A 306 -9.50 21.46 -11.70
CA GLU A 306 -8.34 22.23 -12.13
C GLU A 306 -7.03 21.56 -11.70
N ASP A 307 -6.98 21.04 -10.47
CA ASP A 307 -5.80 20.35 -9.95
C ASP A 307 -5.61 19.02 -10.66
N ALA A 308 -6.71 18.34 -11.01
CA ALA A 308 -6.67 17.18 -11.89
C ALA A 308 -6.04 17.54 -13.25
N SER A 309 -6.43 18.67 -13.83
CA SER A 309 -5.91 19.13 -15.13
C SER A 309 -4.43 19.49 -15.06
N ALA A 310 -4.02 20.20 -14.01
CA ALA A 310 -2.62 20.51 -13.77
C ALA A 310 -1.78 19.25 -13.52
N ALA A 311 -2.31 18.30 -12.75
CA ALA A 311 -1.65 17.02 -12.46
C ALA A 311 -1.46 16.18 -13.71
N TYR A 312 -2.48 16.10 -14.57
CA TYR A 312 -2.39 15.40 -15.85
C TYR A 312 -1.32 16.03 -16.76
N ILE A 313 -1.30 17.35 -16.89
CA ILE A 313 -0.30 18.06 -17.72
C ILE A 313 1.11 17.85 -17.17
N ALA A 314 1.29 17.98 -15.85
CA ALA A 314 2.57 17.71 -15.19
C ALA A 314 3.05 16.28 -15.44
N HIS A 315 2.16 15.29 -15.36
CA HIS A 315 2.47 13.90 -15.65
C HIS A 315 2.89 13.68 -17.12
N GLN A 316 2.19 14.30 -18.08
CA GLN A 316 2.60 14.22 -19.49
C GLN A 316 4.00 14.81 -19.71
N ILE A 317 4.34 15.90 -19.01
CA ILE A 317 5.67 16.52 -19.07
C ILE A 317 6.72 15.62 -18.40
N HIS A 318 6.42 15.07 -17.22
CA HIS A 318 7.31 14.18 -16.47
C HIS A 318 7.63 12.90 -17.27
N ASN A 319 6.64 12.35 -17.96
CA ASN A 319 6.79 11.16 -18.80
C ASN A 319 7.78 11.33 -19.95
N LEU A 320 8.00 12.56 -20.45
CA LEU A 320 8.99 12.81 -21.52
C LEU A 320 10.42 12.51 -21.07
N ALA A 321 10.70 12.61 -19.77
CA ALA A 321 12.00 12.24 -19.20
C ALA A 321 12.05 10.77 -18.74
N HIS A 322 10.94 10.05 -18.84
CA HIS A 322 10.80 8.67 -18.36
C HIS A 322 10.15 7.78 -19.42
N GLU A 323 10.32 8.12 -20.70
CA GLU A 323 9.80 7.30 -21.79
C GLU A 323 10.39 5.89 -21.71
N PRO A 324 9.56 4.83 -21.63
CA PRO A 324 10.06 3.48 -21.62
C PRO A 324 10.73 3.15 -22.97
N PRO A 325 11.63 2.16 -23.02
CA PRO A 325 12.19 1.66 -24.27
C PRO A 325 11.07 1.32 -25.27
N PRO A 326 11.26 1.54 -26.58
CA PRO A 326 10.19 1.34 -27.56
C PRO A 326 9.70 -0.12 -27.65
N GLY A 327 10.54 -1.10 -27.31
CA GLY A 327 10.20 -2.53 -27.36
C GLY A 327 9.97 -2.96 -28.80
N LEU A 328 10.99 -2.77 -29.65
CA LEU A 328 10.89 -3.02 -31.08
C LEU A 328 10.91 -4.52 -31.39
N GLU A 329 9.79 -5.04 -31.89
CA GLU A 329 9.70 -6.42 -32.39
C GLU A 329 9.54 -6.42 -33.92
N PRO A 330 10.19 -7.35 -34.66
CA PRO A 330 9.99 -7.48 -36.10
C PRO A 330 8.51 -7.63 -36.45
N ALA A 331 8.04 -6.88 -37.44
CA ALA A 331 6.63 -6.84 -37.80
C ALA A 331 6.41 -6.87 -39.31
N VAL A 332 5.25 -7.35 -39.73
CA VAL A 332 4.85 -7.35 -41.14
C VAL A 332 3.84 -6.22 -41.36
N ALA A 333 4.24 -5.16 -42.09
CA ALA A 333 3.41 -3.96 -42.26
C ALA A 333 1.99 -4.24 -42.81
N SER A 334 1.80 -5.30 -43.60
CA SER A 334 0.48 -5.69 -44.14
C SER A 334 -0.55 -6.09 -43.07
N GLU A 335 -0.11 -6.39 -41.85
CA GLU A 335 -0.97 -6.72 -40.71
C GLU A 335 -1.51 -5.49 -39.97
N PHE A 336 -1.01 -4.30 -40.31
CA PHE A 336 -1.35 -3.03 -39.65
C PHE A 336 -2.40 -2.25 -40.42
N PRO A 337 -3.07 -1.24 -39.83
CA PRO A 337 -4.07 -0.44 -40.53
C PRO A 337 -3.56 0.14 -41.86
N GLY A 338 -4.39 0.08 -42.92
CA GLY A 338 -3.96 0.46 -44.27
C GLY A 338 -3.48 1.91 -44.44
N TYR A 339 -3.78 2.83 -43.51
CA TYR A 339 -3.19 4.17 -43.54
C TYR A 339 -1.70 4.18 -43.14
N GLN A 340 -1.28 3.30 -42.23
CA GLN A 340 0.12 3.12 -41.84
C GLN A 340 0.89 2.51 -43.01
N GLN A 341 0.34 1.44 -43.61
CA GLN A 341 0.91 0.80 -44.81
C GLN A 341 1.16 1.79 -45.95
N ARG A 342 0.13 2.60 -46.29
CA ARG A 342 0.24 3.61 -47.36
C ARG A 342 1.29 4.66 -47.05
N HIS A 343 1.44 5.06 -45.78
CA HIS A 343 2.47 6.01 -45.38
C HIS A 343 3.87 5.41 -45.52
N LEU A 344 4.11 4.21 -44.98
CA LEU A 344 5.41 3.53 -45.11
C LEU A 344 5.81 3.32 -46.58
N ALA A 345 4.86 2.88 -47.42
CA ALA A 345 5.10 2.72 -48.84
C ALA A 345 5.42 4.05 -49.56
N ALA A 346 4.78 5.16 -49.14
CA ALA A 346 5.06 6.48 -49.69
C ALA A 346 6.43 7.02 -49.26
N VAL A 347 6.80 6.85 -47.99
CA VAL A 347 8.13 7.22 -47.48
C VAL A 347 9.21 6.41 -48.21
N ARG A 348 9.06 5.09 -48.31
CA ARG A 348 10.00 4.20 -49.00
C ARG A 348 10.34 4.69 -50.40
N ARG A 349 9.31 4.92 -51.24
CA ARG A 349 9.48 5.45 -52.61
C ARG A 349 10.17 6.82 -52.67
N THR A 350 10.14 7.57 -51.58
CA THR A 350 10.66 8.93 -51.50
C THR A 350 12.13 8.96 -51.08
N ILE A 351 12.52 8.13 -50.10
CA ILE A 351 13.86 8.18 -49.50
C ILE A 351 14.84 7.13 -50.05
N GLU A 352 14.36 6.02 -50.62
CA GLU A 352 15.24 5.04 -51.29
C GLU A 352 16.07 5.67 -52.43
N PRO A 353 15.51 6.54 -53.31
CA PRO A 353 16.31 7.25 -54.30
C PRO A 353 17.38 8.19 -53.73
N LEU A 354 17.29 8.52 -52.43
CA LEU A 354 18.27 9.33 -51.71
C LEU A 354 19.37 8.48 -51.05
N GLY A 355 19.35 7.15 -51.23
CA GLY A 355 20.36 6.22 -50.72
C GLY A 355 20.00 5.52 -49.41
N TYR A 356 18.80 5.75 -48.86
CA TYR A 356 18.32 5.00 -47.69
C TYR A 356 17.92 3.58 -48.10
N VAL A 357 18.33 2.59 -47.31
CA VAL A 357 17.99 1.18 -47.49
C VAL A 357 17.02 0.77 -46.40
N HIS A 358 15.91 0.12 -46.77
CA HIS A 358 14.98 -0.46 -45.79
C HIS A 358 15.65 -1.59 -45.04
N LEU A 359 15.66 -1.52 -43.70
CA LEU A 359 16.22 -2.55 -42.84
C LEU A 359 15.14 -3.56 -42.44
N THR A 360 14.09 -3.09 -41.78
CA THR A 360 12.94 -3.91 -41.36
C THR A 360 11.75 -3.02 -41.04
N ASP A 361 10.56 -3.61 -41.00
CA ASP A 361 9.43 -3.03 -40.29
C ASP A 361 9.39 -3.61 -38.87
N ALA A 362 9.03 -2.80 -37.88
CA ALA A 362 8.97 -3.19 -36.48
C ALA A 362 7.72 -2.63 -35.79
N GLU A 363 7.17 -3.38 -34.83
CA GLU A 363 6.13 -2.90 -33.93
C GLU A 363 6.79 -2.34 -32.68
N ALA A 364 6.48 -1.09 -32.33
CA ALA A 364 6.87 -0.51 -31.04
C ALA A 364 5.81 -0.85 -29.99
N ARG A 365 5.95 -1.99 -29.30
CA ARG A 365 4.90 -2.51 -28.42
C ARG A 365 4.59 -1.59 -27.26
N ASN A 366 5.62 -0.99 -26.65
CA ASN A 366 5.45 -0.10 -25.50
C ASN A 366 4.80 1.23 -25.93
N LEU A 367 5.11 1.71 -27.13
CA LEU A 367 4.44 2.87 -27.72
C LEU A 367 2.96 2.55 -28.03
N GLY A 368 2.68 1.35 -28.54
CA GLY A 368 1.32 0.92 -28.86
C GLY A 368 0.41 0.79 -27.64
N GLN A 369 0.95 0.30 -26.52
CA GLN A 369 0.25 0.27 -25.23
C GLN A 369 -0.12 1.67 -24.75
N THR A 370 0.83 2.61 -24.80
CA THR A 370 0.62 4.01 -24.41
C THR A 370 -0.42 4.71 -25.30
N LEU A 371 -0.34 4.48 -26.61
CA LEU A 371 -1.21 5.13 -27.60
C LEU A 371 -2.57 4.45 -27.78
N GLY A 372 -2.78 3.26 -27.19
CA GLY A 372 -4.02 2.49 -27.36
C GLY A 372 -4.26 2.02 -28.80
N GLN A 373 -3.20 1.95 -29.61
CA GLN A 373 -3.26 1.48 -31.00
C GLN A 373 -1.93 0.85 -31.39
N ARG A 374 -1.95 -0.23 -32.17
CA ARG A 374 -0.73 -0.82 -32.73
C ARG A 374 -0.08 0.13 -33.73
N VAL A 375 1.25 0.28 -33.66
CA VAL A 375 2.03 1.17 -34.54
C VAL A 375 3.15 0.38 -35.19
N VAL A 376 3.13 0.31 -36.52
CA VAL A 376 4.28 -0.18 -37.28
C VAL A 376 5.19 0.97 -37.68
N ILE A 377 6.49 0.76 -37.48
CA ILE A 377 7.56 1.68 -37.81
C ILE A 377 8.38 1.06 -38.94
N GLY A 378 8.52 1.78 -40.05
CA GLY A 378 9.47 1.41 -41.11
C GLY A 378 10.84 1.99 -40.77
N LEU A 379 11.84 1.11 -40.65
CA LEU A 379 13.20 1.47 -40.28
C LEU A 379 14.12 1.39 -41.49
N TYR A 380 14.92 2.44 -41.68
CA TYR A 380 15.81 2.61 -42.81
C TYR A 380 17.20 3.04 -42.34
N VAL A 381 18.22 2.71 -43.11
CA VAL A 381 19.62 3.06 -42.83
C VAL A 381 20.24 3.72 -44.04
N HIS A 382 21.05 4.75 -43.82
CA HIS A 382 21.88 5.39 -44.84
C HIS A 382 23.35 5.29 -44.44
N PRO A 383 24.25 4.73 -45.27
CA PRO A 383 25.64 4.48 -44.89
C PRO A 383 26.44 5.71 -44.42
N GLN A 384 26.02 6.91 -44.81
CA GLN A 384 26.70 8.18 -44.45
C GLN A 384 25.87 9.08 -43.52
N TYR A 385 24.57 8.84 -43.38
CA TYR A 385 23.63 9.80 -42.77
C TYR A 385 22.78 9.17 -41.66
N GLY A 386 23.16 7.99 -41.16
CA GLY A 386 22.52 7.39 -39.99
C GLY A 386 21.25 6.61 -40.32
N THR A 387 20.21 6.81 -39.53
CA THR A 387 18.96 6.06 -39.56
C THR A 387 17.78 6.94 -39.91
N ALA A 388 16.70 6.33 -40.39
CA ALA A 388 15.42 6.97 -40.59
C ALA A 388 14.29 6.08 -40.09
N ALA A 389 13.39 6.64 -39.29
CA ALA A 389 12.22 5.97 -38.76
C ALA A 389 10.96 6.67 -39.28
N ALA A 390 10.05 5.89 -39.87
CA ALA A 390 8.80 6.38 -40.42
C ALA A 390 7.61 5.67 -39.81
N TYR A 391 6.59 6.41 -39.43
CA TYR A 391 5.36 5.86 -38.87
C TYR A 391 4.18 6.82 -39.08
N ALA A 392 2.96 6.30 -38.91
CA ALA A 392 1.76 7.12 -38.97
C ALA A 392 0.77 6.73 -37.86
N MET A 393 0.14 7.72 -37.25
CA MET A 393 -0.78 7.52 -36.13
C MET A 393 -2.03 8.36 -36.32
N ARG A 394 -3.16 7.89 -35.80
CA ARG A 394 -4.36 8.73 -35.69
C ARG A 394 -4.47 9.27 -34.26
N PRO A 395 -4.99 10.49 -34.06
CA PRO A 395 -5.33 10.96 -32.73
C PRO A 395 -6.31 10.00 -32.06
N LYS A 396 -6.19 9.81 -30.73
CA LYS A 396 -7.16 9.03 -29.93
C LYS A 396 -8.56 9.62 -30.10
N TRP A 397 -9.61 8.78 -30.04
CA TRP A 397 -11.00 9.21 -30.13
C TRP A 397 -11.34 10.16 -28.97
N PRO A 398 -11.67 11.43 -29.22
CA PRO A 398 -11.85 12.44 -28.17
C PRO A 398 -13.34 12.62 -27.80
N GLY A 399 -14.17 11.61 -28.07
CA GLY A 399 -15.63 11.70 -27.97
C GLY A 399 -16.30 12.42 -29.15
N LEU A 400 -17.64 12.43 -29.19
CA LEU A 400 -18.43 12.92 -30.32
C LEU A 400 -18.21 14.43 -30.60
N LEU A 401 -18.16 15.25 -29.55
CA LEU A 401 -17.95 16.70 -29.65
C LEU A 401 -16.51 17.07 -30.01
N GLY A 402 -15.53 16.37 -29.41
CA GLY A 402 -14.11 16.53 -29.75
C GLY A 402 -13.82 16.08 -31.18
N PHE A 403 -14.47 15.01 -31.64
CA PHE A 403 -14.40 14.55 -33.02
C PHE A 403 -14.98 15.60 -33.95
N LEU A 404 -16.15 16.17 -33.65
CA LEU A 404 -16.77 17.22 -34.46
C LEU A 404 -15.88 18.47 -34.53
N ALA A 405 -15.25 18.88 -33.42
CA ALA A 405 -14.34 20.02 -33.38
C ALA A 405 -13.05 19.77 -34.18
N LEU A 406 -12.42 18.60 -34.03
CA LEU A 406 -11.22 18.23 -34.81
C LEU A 406 -11.54 18.00 -36.28
N PHE A 407 -12.71 17.46 -36.59
CA PHE A 407 -13.19 17.24 -37.96
C PHE A 407 -13.49 18.57 -38.66
N LEU A 408 -14.27 19.46 -38.03
CA LEU A 408 -14.61 20.79 -38.57
C LEU A 408 -13.39 21.72 -38.68
N SER A 409 -12.39 21.56 -37.82
CA SER A 409 -11.12 22.29 -37.91
C SER A 409 -10.09 21.66 -38.87
N GLY A 410 -10.41 20.52 -39.49
CA GLY A 410 -9.49 19.78 -40.37
C GLY A 410 -8.29 19.14 -39.66
N LYS A 411 -8.30 19.13 -38.32
CA LYS A 411 -7.24 18.58 -37.45
C LYS A 411 -7.41 17.09 -37.17
N TRP A 412 -8.53 16.47 -37.52
CA TRP A 412 -8.76 15.02 -37.47
C TRP A 412 -8.09 14.30 -38.65
N ARG A 413 -6.76 14.28 -38.68
CA ARG A 413 -5.96 13.63 -39.73
C ARG A 413 -4.90 12.71 -39.13
N ALA A 414 -4.53 11.67 -39.88
CA ALA A 414 -3.40 10.84 -39.48
C ALA A 414 -2.13 11.69 -39.48
N GLN A 415 -1.45 11.75 -38.34
CA GLN A 415 -0.12 12.33 -38.22
C GLN A 415 0.86 11.37 -38.88
N ARG A 416 1.64 11.90 -39.80
CA ARG A 416 2.59 11.17 -40.63
C ARG A 416 3.97 11.71 -40.28
N MET A 417 4.89 10.84 -39.90
CA MET A 417 6.22 11.23 -39.45
C MET A 417 7.29 10.53 -40.29
N LEU A 418 8.37 11.27 -40.54
CA LEU A 418 9.71 10.77 -40.81
C LEU A 418 10.66 11.52 -39.89
N GLU A 419 11.45 10.79 -39.12
CA GLU A 419 12.56 11.32 -38.35
C GLU A 419 13.86 10.66 -38.84
N CYS A 420 14.87 11.48 -39.14
CA CYS A 420 16.21 11.02 -39.49
C CYS A 420 17.14 11.30 -38.32
N VAL A 421 17.94 10.31 -37.91
CA VAL A 421 18.81 10.40 -36.73
C VAL A 421 20.22 9.95 -37.08
N SER A 422 21.21 10.77 -36.74
CA SER A 422 22.63 10.44 -36.84
C SER A 422 23.26 10.48 -35.46
N ARG A 423 24.01 9.43 -35.11
CA ARG A 423 24.91 9.37 -33.96
C ARG A 423 26.33 9.56 -34.45
N PHE A 424 27.09 10.44 -33.83
CA PHE A 424 28.49 10.72 -34.15
C PHE A 424 29.43 10.04 -33.16
N ALA A 425 30.69 9.85 -33.55
CA ALA A 425 31.69 9.19 -32.72
C ALA A 425 32.02 9.92 -31.39
N ASP A 426 31.69 11.21 -31.29
CA ASP A 426 31.82 12.01 -30.06
C ASP A 426 30.64 11.81 -29.09
N GLY A 427 29.70 10.92 -29.41
CA GLY A 427 28.48 10.66 -28.62
C GLY A 427 27.34 11.64 -28.90
N THR A 428 27.53 12.63 -29.78
CA THR A 428 26.48 13.59 -30.11
C THR A 428 25.46 13.00 -31.06
N PHE A 429 24.23 13.50 -30.97
CA PHE A 429 23.12 13.12 -31.84
C PHE A 429 22.62 14.32 -32.62
N LEU A 430 22.19 14.05 -33.84
CA LEU A 430 21.45 14.98 -34.67
C LEU A 430 20.15 14.32 -35.09
N SER A 431 19.02 14.94 -34.79
CA SER A 431 17.70 14.55 -35.27
C SER A 431 17.12 15.62 -36.19
N THR A 432 16.51 15.21 -37.29
CA THR A 432 15.76 16.08 -38.19
C THR A 432 14.39 15.48 -38.46
N ARG A 433 13.34 16.28 -38.22
CA ARG A 433 11.94 15.87 -38.43
C ARG A 433 11.06 17.08 -38.75
N GLU A 434 9.79 16.84 -39.03
CA GLU A 434 8.78 17.91 -39.10
C GLU A 434 8.38 18.36 -37.68
N ALA A 435 8.05 19.65 -37.53
CA ALA A 435 7.76 20.29 -36.24
C ALA A 435 6.60 19.61 -35.51
N GLY A 436 5.57 19.17 -36.24
CA GLY A 436 4.39 18.55 -35.68
C GLY A 436 3.68 19.47 -34.68
N ALA A 437 2.88 18.87 -33.80
CA ALA A 437 2.23 19.57 -32.70
C ALA A 437 3.11 19.68 -31.44
N ASP A 438 4.39 19.29 -31.55
CA ASP A 438 5.31 19.17 -30.42
C ASP A 438 6.08 20.48 -30.18
N VAL A 439 5.86 21.06 -29.02
CA VAL A 439 6.47 22.33 -28.58
C VAL A 439 7.81 22.16 -27.87
N PHE A 440 8.26 20.94 -27.60
CA PHE A 440 9.45 20.65 -26.81
C PHE A 440 10.73 20.78 -27.63
N GLU A 441 11.68 21.59 -27.14
CA GLU A 441 12.95 21.88 -27.82
C GLU A 441 14.12 21.18 -27.12
N TYR A 442 15.13 20.77 -27.88
CA TYR A 442 16.33 20.10 -27.32
C TYR A 442 17.65 20.76 -27.75
N ASP A 443 17.57 21.88 -28.48
CA ASP A 443 18.72 22.49 -29.17
C ASP A 443 19.77 23.10 -28.21
N ALA A 444 19.45 23.24 -26.93
CA ALA A 444 20.39 23.67 -25.88
C ALA A 444 21.18 22.52 -25.23
N ALA A 445 20.92 21.26 -25.59
CA ALA A 445 21.71 20.12 -25.13
C ALA A 445 23.00 20.01 -25.96
N GLU A 446 24.17 20.08 -25.32
CA GLU A 446 25.48 19.93 -26.00
C GLU A 446 25.60 18.59 -26.76
N SER A 447 24.81 17.59 -26.37
CA SER A 447 24.89 16.22 -26.89
C SER A 447 23.73 15.83 -27.82
N PHE A 448 22.67 16.64 -27.97
CA PHE A 448 21.52 16.31 -28.80
C PHE A 448 20.99 17.55 -29.55
N HIS A 449 21.11 17.55 -30.88
CA HIS A 449 20.63 18.64 -31.73
C HIS A 449 19.35 18.22 -32.47
N LEU A 450 18.27 18.98 -32.30
CA LEU A 450 16.99 18.73 -32.97
C LEU A 450 16.67 19.85 -33.93
N GLU A 451 16.49 19.53 -35.21
CA GLU A 451 15.95 20.46 -36.20
C GLU A 451 14.53 20.08 -36.62
N LYS A 452 13.61 21.03 -36.47
CA LYS A 452 12.20 20.90 -36.84
C LYS A 452 11.90 21.70 -38.12
N LEU A 453 11.52 21.00 -39.19
CA LEU A 453 11.03 21.61 -40.42
C LEU A 453 9.55 21.99 -40.32
N ALA A 454 9.10 22.92 -41.17
CA ALA A 454 7.70 23.32 -41.22
C ALA A 454 6.77 22.13 -41.51
N ASP A 455 5.60 22.11 -40.86
CA ASP A 455 4.58 21.08 -41.07
C ASP A 455 4.20 20.93 -42.55
N GLY A 456 4.31 19.71 -43.08
CA GLY A 456 3.98 19.40 -44.47
C GLY A 456 5.15 19.54 -45.44
N SER A 457 6.38 19.76 -44.94
CA SER A 457 7.63 19.68 -45.73
C SER A 457 7.81 18.32 -46.39
N GLY A 458 7.35 17.27 -45.71
CA GLY A 458 7.33 15.89 -46.21
C GLY A 458 8.67 15.16 -46.18
N PRO A 459 8.66 13.83 -46.44
CA PRO A 459 9.79 12.94 -46.18
C PRO A 459 11.07 13.29 -46.95
N ARG A 460 10.94 13.78 -48.19
CA ARG A 460 12.09 14.15 -49.02
C ARG A 460 12.86 15.33 -48.42
N ALA A 461 12.15 16.38 -48.03
CA ALA A 461 12.76 17.59 -47.48
C ALA A 461 13.48 17.30 -46.16
N VAL A 462 12.87 16.46 -45.30
CA VAL A 462 13.50 16.00 -44.05
C VAL A 462 14.81 15.26 -44.34
N ALA A 463 14.79 14.26 -45.22
CA ALA A 463 15.97 13.46 -45.54
C ALA A 463 17.09 14.30 -46.20
N GLU A 464 16.74 15.19 -47.14
CA GLU A 464 17.70 16.09 -47.80
C GLU A 464 18.29 17.11 -46.81
N ARG A 465 17.47 17.67 -45.91
CA ARG A 465 17.96 18.57 -44.85
C ARG A 465 18.88 17.86 -43.87
N HIS A 466 18.51 16.65 -43.45
CA HIS A 466 19.34 15.84 -42.56
C HIS A 466 20.72 15.60 -43.17
N ALA A 467 20.77 15.22 -44.45
CA ALA A 467 22.04 15.03 -45.18
C ALA A 467 22.89 16.31 -45.27
N VAL A 468 22.28 17.50 -45.33
CA VAL A 468 23.01 18.77 -45.25
C VAL A 468 23.62 18.95 -43.86
N ARG A 469 22.82 18.79 -42.80
CA ARG A 469 23.26 18.99 -41.41
C ARG A 469 24.34 18.00 -40.98
N VAL A 470 24.22 16.74 -41.40
CA VAL A 470 25.27 15.73 -41.15
C VAL A 470 26.58 16.15 -41.82
N ARG A 471 26.55 16.65 -43.06
CA ARG A 471 27.77 17.11 -43.75
C ARG A 471 28.38 18.35 -43.10
N GLU A 472 27.56 19.29 -42.65
CA GLU A 472 28.02 20.44 -41.87
C GLU A 472 28.71 19.97 -40.58
N ARG A 473 28.09 19.05 -39.84
CA ARG A 473 28.66 18.52 -38.59
C ARG A 473 29.96 17.72 -38.81
N LEU A 474 30.03 16.93 -39.88
CA LEU A 474 31.25 16.19 -40.22
C LEU A 474 32.40 17.12 -40.68
N ALA A 475 32.08 18.30 -41.22
CA ALA A 475 33.10 19.31 -41.53
C ALA A 475 33.72 19.91 -40.27
N ASP A 476 32.93 20.04 -39.19
CA ASP A 476 33.40 20.51 -37.88
C ASP A 476 34.15 19.42 -37.07
N LEU A 477 34.03 18.15 -37.47
CA LEU A 477 34.63 16.98 -36.82
C LEU A 477 35.49 16.14 -37.80
N PRO A 478 36.65 16.64 -38.25
CA PRO A 478 37.47 15.94 -39.24
C PRO A 478 37.93 14.57 -38.74
N GLY A 479 37.61 13.52 -39.50
CA GLY A 479 37.94 12.13 -39.18
C GLY A 479 36.88 11.38 -38.38
N SER A 480 35.79 12.05 -37.98
CA SER A 480 34.61 11.41 -37.40
C SER A 480 33.74 10.76 -38.49
N ALA A 481 32.97 9.75 -38.11
CA ALA A 481 31.98 9.09 -38.96
C ALA A 481 30.65 8.99 -38.22
N VAL A 482 29.57 8.81 -38.98
CA VAL A 482 28.26 8.48 -38.41
C VAL A 482 28.24 7.00 -38.07
N ASP A 483 27.83 6.67 -36.85
CA ASP A 483 27.55 5.30 -36.43
C ASP A 483 26.21 4.86 -37.03
N VAL A 484 26.24 3.84 -37.88
CA VAL A 484 25.08 3.34 -38.62
C VAL A 484 24.77 1.93 -38.15
N PRO A 485 23.75 1.73 -37.30
CA PRO A 485 23.35 0.40 -36.87
C PRO A 485 22.90 -0.45 -38.05
N THR A 486 23.22 -1.75 -38.02
CA THR A 486 22.88 -2.71 -39.08
C THR A 486 21.86 -3.76 -38.65
N THR A 487 21.39 -3.69 -37.39
CA THR A 487 20.42 -4.62 -36.79
C THR A 487 19.29 -3.85 -36.13
N LEU A 488 18.16 -4.54 -35.90
CA LEU A 488 17.03 -3.97 -35.17
C LEU A 488 17.44 -3.56 -33.75
N ASP A 489 18.14 -4.44 -33.03
CA ASP A 489 18.66 -4.19 -31.68
C ASP A 489 19.59 -2.97 -31.65
N GLY A 490 20.39 -2.76 -32.71
CA GLY A 490 21.26 -1.58 -32.84
C GLY A 490 20.48 -0.28 -32.99
N ILE A 491 19.37 -0.29 -33.75
CA ILE A 491 18.47 0.87 -33.85
C ILE A 491 17.76 1.12 -32.53
N GLU A 492 17.29 0.07 -31.86
CA GLU A 492 16.66 0.20 -30.54
C GLU A 492 17.63 0.79 -29.51
N GLY A 493 18.87 0.30 -29.46
CA GLY A 493 19.93 0.84 -28.61
C GLY A 493 20.20 2.32 -28.89
N GLN A 494 20.31 2.71 -30.18
CA GLN A 494 20.47 4.11 -30.58
C GLN A 494 19.29 4.99 -30.13
N TRP A 495 18.05 4.47 -30.22
CA TRP A 495 16.86 5.17 -29.74
C TRP A 495 16.89 5.35 -28.23
N ILE A 496 17.16 4.28 -27.47
CA ILE A 496 17.22 4.32 -26.00
C ILE A 496 18.23 5.37 -25.53
N GLU A 497 19.41 5.39 -26.12
CA GLU A 497 20.46 6.36 -25.78
C GLU A 497 20.07 7.79 -26.15
N SER A 498 19.46 8.00 -27.33
CA SER A 498 18.89 9.31 -27.68
C SER A 498 17.84 9.78 -26.68
N ASN A 499 16.98 8.88 -26.21
CA ASN A 499 15.95 9.20 -25.22
C ASN A 499 16.54 9.48 -23.84
N GLN A 500 17.64 8.83 -23.46
CA GLN A 500 18.37 9.14 -22.22
C GLN A 500 18.93 10.57 -22.24
N LEU A 501 19.56 10.99 -23.34
CA LEU A 501 20.07 12.37 -23.47
C LEU A 501 18.94 13.40 -23.42
N LYS A 502 17.80 13.12 -24.06
CA LYS A 502 16.60 13.96 -23.98
C LYS A 502 16.09 14.03 -22.54
N ALA A 503 16.05 12.92 -21.82
CA ALA A 503 15.61 12.86 -20.43
C ALA A 503 16.54 13.63 -19.49
N GLU A 504 17.86 13.51 -19.66
CA GLU A 504 18.86 14.28 -18.92
C GLU A 504 18.69 15.79 -19.13
N TYR A 505 18.50 16.19 -20.40
CA TYR A 505 18.21 17.59 -20.72
C TYR A 505 16.91 18.06 -20.06
N ARG A 506 15.82 17.27 -20.11
CA ARG A 506 14.57 17.63 -19.43
C ARG A 506 14.81 17.84 -17.94
N ARG A 507 15.51 16.93 -17.26
CA ARG A 507 15.83 17.09 -15.84
C ARG A 507 16.65 18.35 -15.57
N SER A 508 17.57 18.74 -16.45
CA SER A 508 18.42 19.93 -16.23
C SER A 508 17.68 21.27 -16.33
N ILE A 509 16.49 21.28 -16.93
CA ILE A 509 15.63 22.47 -17.06
C ILE A 509 14.36 22.39 -16.20
N ASP A 510 14.35 21.55 -15.17
CA ASP A 510 13.17 21.26 -14.35
C ASP A 510 11.97 20.79 -15.21
N TYR A 511 12.26 19.89 -16.15
CA TYR A 511 11.37 19.19 -17.08
C TYR A 511 10.74 20.06 -18.18
N VAL A 512 10.45 21.33 -17.92
CA VAL A 512 9.80 22.23 -18.89
C VAL A 512 10.23 23.68 -18.71
N THR A 513 10.59 24.34 -19.82
CA THR A 513 10.87 25.78 -19.80
C THR A 513 9.60 26.61 -19.72
N ASP A 514 9.72 27.87 -19.29
CA ASP A 514 8.60 28.83 -19.29
C ASP A 514 8.00 29.04 -20.68
N ALA A 515 8.84 29.07 -21.73
CA ALA A 515 8.42 29.21 -23.11
C ALA A 515 7.63 28.00 -23.61
N GLU A 516 8.10 26.78 -23.33
CA GLU A 516 7.40 25.54 -23.67
C GLU A 516 6.06 25.45 -22.93
N LEU A 517 6.04 25.78 -21.64
CA LEU A 517 4.81 25.75 -20.84
C LEU A 517 3.80 26.80 -21.32
N ARG A 518 4.22 27.99 -21.74
CA ARG A 518 3.36 28.97 -22.43
C ARG A 518 2.84 28.43 -23.76
N GLY A 519 3.66 27.73 -24.52
CA GLY A 519 3.26 27.08 -25.76
C GLY A 519 2.17 26.01 -25.54
N LEU A 520 2.35 25.16 -24.52
CA LEU A 520 1.39 24.12 -24.14
C LEU A 520 0.06 24.68 -23.64
N LEU A 521 0.11 25.65 -22.72
CA LEU A 521 -1.08 26.15 -22.03
C LEU A 521 -1.79 27.27 -22.81
N GLY A 522 -1.09 27.96 -23.71
CA GLY A 522 -1.62 29.08 -24.48
C GLY A 522 -2.31 30.12 -23.59
N ARG A 523 -3.58 30.44 -23.91
CA ARG A 523 -4.40 31.40 -23.14
C ARG A 523 -4.66 30.99 -21.68
N HIS A 524 -4.39 29.73 -21.32
CA HIS A 524 -4.62 29.20 -19.98
C HIS A 524 -3.35 29.20 -19.12
N TYR A 525 -2.25 29.77 -19.61
CA TYR A 525 -0.96 29.82 -18.92
C TYR A 525 -1.08 30.36 -17.49
N ASP A 526 -1.60 31.58 -17.34
CA ASP A 526 -1.71 32.23 -16.02
C ASP A 526 -2.59 31.46 -15.03
N ARG A 527 -3.50 30.61 -15.53
CA ARG A 527 -4.40 29.80 -14.69
C ARG A 527 -3.75 28.51 -14.18
N TYR A 528 -2.88 27.88 -14.97
CA TYR A 528 -2.39 26.52 -14.67
C TYR A 528 -0.88 26.43 -14.46
N ALA A 529 -0.07 27.41 -14.89
CA ALA A 529 1.38 27.27 -14.91
C ALA A 529 1.97 26.99 -13.52
N GLU A 530 1.53 27.70 -12.48
CA GLU A 530 2.00 27.52 -11.12
C GLU A 530 1.61 26.14 -10.56
N LYS A 531 0.35 25.71 -10.78
CA LYS A 531 -0.14 24.39 -10.36
C LYS A 531 0.61 23.24 -11.05
N VAL A 532 0.88 23.37 -12.35
CA VAL A 532 1.65 22.37 -13.12
C VAL A 532 3.09 22.28 -12.58
N ARG A 533 3.74 23.41 -12.28
CA ARG A 533 5.09 23.42 -11.70
C ARG A 533 5.11 22.84 -10.30
N ALA A 534 4.17 23.21 -9.44
CA ALA A 534 4.05 22.66 -8.10
C ALA A 534 3.89 21.14 -8.16
N ARG A 535 3.08 20.64 -9.10
CA ARG A 535 2.92 19.20 -9.31
C ARG A 535 4.19 18.51 -9.83
N LEU A 536 4.87 19.11 -10.81
CA LEU A 536 6.15 18.60 -11.31
C LEU A 536 7.18 18.52 -10.17
N ALA A 537 7.29 19.57 -9.35
CA ALA A 537 8.18 19.59 -8.20
C ALA A 537 7.88 18.45 -7.21
N LEU A 538 6.60 18.17 -6.94
CA LEU A 538 6.18 17.04 -6.10
C LEU A 538 6.54 15.68 -6.72
N MET A 539 6.35 15.52 -8.03
CA MET A 539 6.72 14.29 -8.76
C MET A 539 8.23 14.03 -8.80
N THR A 540 9.04 15.06 -8.54
CA THR A 540 10.51 15.02 -8.63
C THR A 540 11.19 15.17 -7.28
N ALA A 541 10.43 15.38 -6.20
CA ALA A 541 10.93 15.44 -4.85
C ALA A 541 11.21 14.01 -4.35
N GLU A 542 12.37 13.48 -4.74
CA GLU A 542 13.00 12.30 -4.14
C GLU A 542 14.24 12.71 -3.34
#